data_AF-A0A0B6AMJ7-F1
#
_entry.id   AF-A0A0B6AMJ7-F1
#
_cell.length_a   1.000
_cell.length_b   1.000
_cell.length_c   1.000
_cell.angle_alpha   90.00
_cell.angle_beta   90.00
_cell.angle_gamma   90.00
#
_symmetry.space_group_name_H-M   'P 1'
#
loop_
_entity.id
_entity.type
_entity.pdbx_description
1 polymer ?
#
loop_
_entity_poly.entity_id
_entity_poly.type
_entity_poly.pdbx_seq_one_letter_code
_entity_poly.pdbx_strand_id
1 'polypeptide(L)'
;MWGKVQTVGTITEFINKEATLGTAASVNELLDWALHPVEQTKEIGANVAYDNIEPYLDIVCMISYPIASVMIPMAGLLYIVSFKEKSISWLTKTSIAYVFIQLLPMLTKAALQLLIT
;
A
#
# COMPACT_ATOMS: atom_id res chain seq x y z
N MET A 1 30.31 30.42 14.57
CA MET A 1 30.38 28.94 14.60
C MET A 1 30.35 28.50 16.06
N TRP A 2 29.25 27.90 16.52
CA TRP A 2 29.21 27.19 17.81
C TRP A 2 28.14 26.11 17.69
N GLY A 3 28.59 24.85 17.67
CA GLY A 3 27.76 23.69 17.39
C GLY A 3 26.77 23.42 18.52
N LYS A 4 25.49 23.34 18.17
CA LYS A 4 24.47 22.79 19.06
C LYS A 4 24.75 21.30 19.22
N VAL A 5 25.24 20.90 20.38
CA VAL A 5 25.27 19.49 20.77
C VAL A 5 23.82 19.05 20.90
N GLN A 6 23.36 18.20 19.97
CA GLN A 6 22.05 17.59 20.05
C GLN A 6 22.12 16.50 21.13
N THR A 7 21.36 16.68 22.21
CA THR A 7 21.11 15.62 23.18
C THR A 7 20.30 14.55 22.47
N VAL A 8 21.00 13.55 21.94
CA VAL A 8 20.35 12.31 21.50
C VAL A 8 19.76 11.65 22.74
N GLY A 9 18.54 11.11 22.61
CA GLY A 9 17.74 10.56 23.70
C GLY A 9 18.48 9.57 24.61
N THR A 10 17.88 9.27 25.76
CA THR A 10 18.49 8.42 26.79
C THR A 10 18.82 7.04 26.20
N ILE A 11 19.88 6.36 26.66
CA ILE A 11 20.27 5.02 26.17
C ILE A 11 19.08 4.03 26.20
N THR A 12 18.16 4.20 27.15
CA THR A 12 16.89 3.47 27.22
C THR A 12 15.99 3.64 25.99
N GLU A 13 15.91 4.84 25.41
CA GLU A 13 15.17 5.10 24.16
C GLU A 13 15.86 4.45 22.96
N PHE A 14 17.19 4.36 22.95
CA PHE A 14 17.93 3.66 21.89
C PHE A 14 17.75 2.14 21.97
N ILE A 15 17.76 1.56 23.17
CA ILE A 15 17.49 0.12 23.36
C ILE A 15 16.05 -0.23 22.92
N ASN A 16 15.06 0.58 23.27
CA ASN A 16 13.68 0.33 22.83
C ASN A 16 13.48 0.55 21.32
N LYS A 17 14.27 1.43 20.71
CA LYS A 17 14.23 1.67 19.25
C LYS A 17 14.87 0.53 18.46
N GLU A 18 15.85 -0.17 19.03
CA GLU A 18 16.39 -1.42 18.46
C GLU A 18 15.48 -2.64 18.71
N ALA A 19 14.67 -2.63 19.78
CA ALA A 19 13.60 -3.62 19.97
C ALA A 19 12.47 -3.52 18.91
N THR A 20 12.47 -2.46 18.08
CA THR A 20 11.58 -2.33 16.92
C THR A 20 12.25 -2.76 15.59
N LEU A 21 13.50 -3.23 15.62
CA LEU A 21 14.26 -3.67 14.43
C LEU A 21 14.48 -5.19 14.36
N GLY A 22 13.79 -5.95 15.19
CA GLY A 22 13.75 -7.39 15.08
C GLY A 22 12.71 -7.89 16.06
N THR A 23 11.54 -8.22 15.54
CA THR A 23 10.51 -8.97 16.27
C THR A 23 11.16 -10.27 16.75
N ALA A 24 11.69 -10.25 17.98
CA ALA A 24 12.00 -11.47 18.70
C ALA A 24 10.65 -12.15 18.91
N ALA A 25 10.48 -13.31 18.27
CA ALA A 25 9.27 -14.11 18.37
C ALA A 25 8.86 -14.19 19.84
N SER A 26 7.74 -13.54 20.16
CA SER A 26 7.29 -13.48 21.54
C SER A 26 6.89 -14.91 21.95
N VAL A 27 7.14 -15.30 23.21
CA VAL A 27 6.68 -16.61 23.73
C VAL A 27 5.17 -16.81 23.56
N ASN A 28 4.41 -15.72 23.39
CA ASN A 28 3.00 -15.75 23.07
C ASN A 28 2.75 -16.20 21.62
N GLU A 29 3.55 -15.79 20.64
CA GLU A 29 3.43 -16.23 19.24
C GLU A 29 3.75 -17.71 19.08
N LEU A 30 4.71 -18.25 19.84
CA LEU A 30 5.06 -19.67 19.80
C LEU A 30 3.96 -20.53 20.44
N LEU A 31 3.34 -20.04 21.53
CA LEU A 31 2.21 -20.69 22.17
C LEU A 31 0.94 -20.63 21.29
N ASP A 32 0.69 -19.52 20.62
CA ASP A 32 -0.40 -19.37 19.64
C ASP A 32 -0.20 -20.29 18.42
N TRP A 33 1.03 -20.41 17.93
CA TRP A 33 1.39 -21.35 16.85
C TRP A 33 1.16 -22.80 17.23
N ALA A 34 1.45 -23.17 18.48
CA ALA A 34 1.21 -24.51 18.98
C ALA A 34 -0.30 -24.83 19.14
N LEU A 35 -1.13 -23.81 19.38
CA LEU A 35 -2.57 -23.97 19.60
C LEU A 35 -3.38 -23.86 18.29
N HIS A 36 -2.92 -23.09 17.31
CA HIS A 36 -3.58 -22.89 16.01
C HIS A 36 -2.64 -23.07 14.80
N PRO A 37 -1.94 -24.22 14.67
CA PRO A 37 -0.95 -24.39 13.61
C PRO A 37 -1.58 -24.35 12.21
N VAL A 38 -2.82 -24.81 12.04
CA VAL A 38 -3.46 -24.90 10.71
C VAL A 38 -4.02 -23.54 10.25
N GLU A 39 -4.58 -22.76 11.16
CA GLU A 39 -5.15 -21.43 10.84
C GLU A 39 -4.04 -20.42 10.61
N GLN A 40 -3.01 -20.40 11.47
CA GLN A 40 -1.86 -19.52 11.28
C GLN A 40 -1.04 -19.89 10.04
N THR A 41 -0.86 -21.17 9.69
CA THR A 41 -0.08 -21.50 8.46
C THR A 41 -0.79 -21.02 7.18
N LYS A 42 -2.14 -21.00 7.18
CA LYS A 42 -2.94 -20.52 6.04
C LYS A 42 -2.94 -18.99 5.97
N GLU A 43 -3.05 -18.31 7.10
CA GLU A 43 -2.99 -16.84 7.20
C GLU A 43 -1.58 -16.29 6.94
N ILE A 44 -0.54 -16.94 7.47
CA ILE A 44 0.87 -16.61 7.19
C ILE A 44 1.17 -16.83 5.70
N GLY A 45 0.67 -17.91 5.10
CA GLY A 45 0.87 -18.18 3.67
C GLY A 45 0.26 -17.11 2.77
N ALA A 46 -0.92 -16.59 3.12
CA ALA A 46 -1.56 -15.55 2.33
C ALA A 46 -1.00 -14.14 2.60
N ASN A 47 -0.55 -13.86 3.83
CA ASN A 47 0.19 -12.64 4.12
C ASN A 47 1.54 -12.63 3.39
N VAL A 48 2.25 -13.76 3.33
CA VAL A 48 3.47 -13.89 2.52
C VAL A 48 3.17 -13.73 1.02
N ALA A 49 2.05 -14.27 0.53
CA ALA A 49 1.64 -14.05 -0.86
C ALA A 49 1.30 -12.57 -1.13
N TYR A 50 0.66 -11.88 -0.17
CA TYR A 50 0.35 -10.46 -0.26
C TYR A 50 1.61 -9.59 -0.22
N ASP A 51 2.54 -9.85 0.71
CA ASP A 51 3.80 -9.11 0.86
C ASP A 51 4.67 -9.18 -0.41
N ASN A 52 4.57 -10.29 -1.17
CA ASN A 52 5.25 -10.43 -2.45
C ASN A 52 4.61 -9.61 -3.58
N ILE A 53 3.31 -9.33 -3.50
CA ILE A 53 2.53 -8.65 -4.55
C ILE A 53 2.38 -7.15 -4.25
N GLU A 54 2.32 -6.75 -2.98
CA GLU A 54 2.22 -5.38 -2.49
C GLU A 54 3.18 -4.39 -3.19
N PRO A 55 4.49 -4.66 -3.33
CA PRO A 55 5.41 -3.71 -3.95
C PRO A 55 5.04 -3.40 -5.42
N TYR A 56 4.48 -4.37 -6.14
CA TYR A 56 4.02 -4.14 -7.51
C TYR A 56 2.74 -3.30 -7.57
N LEU A 57 1.81 -3.54 -6.63
CA LEU A 57 0.57 -2.77 -6.55
C LEU A 57 0.83 -1.31 -6.18
N ASP A 58 1.80 -1.07 -5.29
CA ASP A 58 2.22 0.27 -4.89
C ASP A 58 2.87 1.04 -6.04
N ILE A 59 3.74 0.38 -6.82
CA ILE A 59 4.35 0.99 -8.02
C ILE A 59 3.26 1.36 -9.04
N VAL A 60 2.29 0.49 -9.26
CA VAL A 60 1.17 0.76 -10.18
C VAL A 60 0.33 1.94 -9.68
N CYS A 61 0.06 2.02 -8.38
CA CYS A 61 -0.63 3.17 -7.78
C CYS A 61 0.17 4.46 -7.93
N MET A 62 1.49 4.41 -7.71
CA MET A 62 2.37 5.56 -7.84
C MET A 62 2.40 6.11 -9.28
N ILE A 63 2.44 5.22 -10.28
CA ILE A 63 2.47 5.60 -11.70
C ILE A 63 1.09 6.10 -12.17
N SER A 64 0.00 5.65 -11.55
CA SER A 64 -1.36 6.09 -11.88
C SER A 64 -1.55 7.59 -11.68
N TYR A 65 -0.93 8.17 -10.65
CA TYR A 65 -1.02 9.60 -10.34
C TYR A 65 -0.55 10.53 -11.48
N PRO A 66 0.68 10.43 -12.00
CA PRO A 66 1.12 11.27 -13.11
C PRO A 66 0.32 11.00 -14.39
N ILE A 67 -0.13 9.76 -14.64
CA ILE A 67 -0.97 9.45 -15.81
C ILE A 67 -2.31 10.18 -15.73
N ALA A 68 -3.00 10.09 -14.59
CA ALA A 68 -4.26 10.80 -14.37
C ALA A 68 -4.08 12.32 -14.44
N SER A 69 -2.97 12.82 -13.86
CA SER A 69 -2.61 14.24 -13.89
C SER A 69 -2.40 14.79 -15.30
N VAL A 70 -2.02 13.99 -16.28
CA VAL A 70 -1.86 14.42 -17.69
C VAL A 70 -3.16 14.21 -18.47
N MET A 71 -3.88 13.11 -18.23
CA MET A 71 -5.09 12.78 -18.98
C MET A 71 -6.28 13.69 -18.66
N ILE A 72 -6.47 14.11 -17.41
CA ILE A 72 -7.55 15.03 -17.02
C ILE A 72 -7.43 16.39 -17.73
N PRO A 73 -6.27 17.10 -17.71
CA PRO A 73 -6.14 18.35 -18.45
C PRO A 73 -6.21 18.13 -19.97
N MET A 74 -5.76 16.98 -20.48
CA MET A 74 -5.92 16.66 -21.91
C MET A 74 -7.40 16.50 -22.31
N ALA A 75 -8.21 15.86 -21.46
CA ALA A 75 -9.66 15.82 -21.62
C ALA A 75 -10.27 17.23 -21.50
N GLY A 76 -9.75 18.08 -20.62
CA GLY A 76 -10.14 19.49 -20.50
C GLY A 76 -9.86 20.30 -21.78
N LEU A 77 -8.71 20.09 -22.42
CA LEU A 77 -8.38 20.72 -23.70
C LEU A 77 -9.36 20.29 -24.81
N LEU A 78 -9.71 19.00 -24.88
CA LEU A 78 -10.71 18.50 -25.83
C LEU A 78 -12.09 19.15 -25.61
N TYR A 79 -12.43 19.50 -24.37
CA TYR A 79 -13.66 20.22 -24.06
C TYR A 79 -13.67 21.63 -24.68
N ILE A 80 -12.55 22.34 -24.56
CA ILE A 80 -12.37 23.71 -25.06
C ILE A 80 -12.41 23.74 -26.60
N VAL A 81 -11.85 22.73 -27.27
CA VAL A 81 -11.84 22.59 -28.74
C VAL A 81 -13.21 22.11 -29.29
N SER A 82 -14.28 22.19 -28.50
CA SER A 82 -15.65 21.79 -28.86
C SER A 82 -15.88 20.28 -29.11
N PHE A 83 -14.92 19.41 -28.78
CA PHE A 83 -15.12 17.95 -28.80
C PHE A 83 -15.70 17.43 -27.47
N LYS A 84 -16.86 17.96 -27.08
CA LYS A 84 -17.46 17.76 -25.74
C LYS A 84 -17.74 16.29 -25.40
N GLU A 85 -18.33 15.52 -26.31
CA GLU A 85 -18.64 14.10 -26.06
C GLU A 85 -17.37 13.27 -25.81
N LYS A 86 -16.33 13.50 -26.63
CA LYS A 86 -15.05 12.80 -26.49
C LYS A 86 -14.33 13.21 -25.21
N SER A 87 -14.34 14.49 -24.87
CA SER A 87 -13.80 15.02 -23.62
C SER A 87 -14.44 14.38 -22.39
N ILE A 88 -15.78 14.37 -22.31
CA ILE A 88 -16.51 13.78 -21.19
C ILE A 88 -16.20 12.28 -21.10
N SER A 89 -16.22 11.55 -22.22
CA SER A 89 -15.87 10.13 -22.22
C SER A 89 -14.46 9.87 -21.69
N TRP A 90 -13.48 10.68 -22.09
CA TRP A 90 -12.08 10.56 -21.66
C TRP A 90 -11.92 10.89 -20.17
N LEU A 91 -12.59 11.94 -19.70
CA LEU A 91 -12.56 12.35 -18.30
C LEU A 91 -13.15 11.24 -17.41
N THR A 92 -14.33 10.72 -17.75
CA THR A 92 -14.99 9.67 -16.97
C THR A 92 -14.19 8.37 -16.98
N LYS A 93 -13.66 7.94 -18.14
CA LYS A 93 -12.82 6.75 -18.23
C LYS A 93 -11.54 6.88 -17.40
N THR A 94 -10.89 8.03 -17.45
CA THR A 94 -9.66 8.30 -16.69
C THR A 94 -9.94 8.30 -15.19
N SER A 95 -10.99 8.98 -14.73
CA SER A 95 -11.37 9.01 -13.31
C SER A 95 -11.72 7.62 -12.78
N ILE A 96 -12.51 6.85 -13.52
CA ILE A 96 -12.87 5.48 -13.13
C ILE A 96 -11.61 4.60 -13.05
N ALA A 97 -10.76 4.64 -14.08
CA ALA A 97 -9.53 3.86 -14.10
C ALA A 97 -8.59 4.22 -12.93
N TYR A 98 -8.43 5.51 -12.62
CA TYR A 98 -7.62 5.98 -11.50
C TYR A 98 -8.13 5.44 -10.16
N VAL A 99 -9.45 5.53 -9.91
CA VAL A 99 -10.07 5.00 -8.69
C VAL A 99 -9.91 3.48 -8.61
N PHE A 100 -10.14 2.75 -9.70
CA PHE A 100 -9.92 1.31 -9.74
C PHE A 100 -8.49 0.92 -9.39
N ILE A 101 -7.50 1.66 -9.90
CA ILE A 101 -6.09 1.41 -9.60
C ILE A 101 -5.78 1.70 -8.12
N GLN A 102 -6.37 2.73 -7.51
CA GLN A 102 -6.21 2.96 -6.06
C GLN A 102 -6.86 1.89 -5.19
N LEU A 103 -7.95 1.30 -5.66
CA LEU A 103 -8.68 0.27 -4.91
C LEU A 103 -8.06 -1.13 -5.08
N LEU A 104 -7.20 -1.31 -6.08
CA LEU A 104 -6.48 -2.56 -6.37
C LEU A 104 -5.78 -3.16 -5.13
N PRO A 105 -4.98 -2.43 -4.32
CA PRO A 105 -4.36 -2.98 -3.11
C PRO A 105 -5.37 -3.52 -2.10
N MET A 106 -6.48 -2.82 -1.88
CA MET A 106 -7.54 -3.30 -0.99
C MET A 106 -8.29 -4.51 -1.57
N LEU A 107 -8.53 -4.51 -2.89
CA LEU A 107 -9.16 -5.63 -3.57
C LEU A 107 -8.30 -6.89 -3.51
N THR A 108 -6.98 -6.77 -3.65
CA THR A 108 -6.06 -7.92 -3.53
C THR A 108 -6.05 -8.46 -2.09
N LYS A 109 -6.04 -7.60 -1.07
CA LYS A 109 -6.19 -8.03 0.34
C LYS A 109 -7.49 -8.81 0.55
N ALA A 110 -8.61 -8.24 0.10
CA ALA A 110 -9.92 -8.86 0.26
C ALA A 110 -10.05 -10.19 -0.51
N ALA A 111 -9.51 -10.26 -1.72
CA ALA A 111 -9.54 -11.48 -2.53
C ALA A 111 -8.72 -12.62 -1.91
N LEU A 112 -7.54 -12.31 -1.35
CA LEU A 112 -6.74 -13.30 -0.62
C LEU A 112 -7.45 -13.75 0.65
N GLN A 113 -8.02 -12.82 1.41
CA GLN A 113 -8.76 -13.15 2.64
C GLN A 113 -9.97 -14.05 2.38
N LEU A 114 -10.70 -13.82 1.28
CA LEU A 114 -11.83 -14.65 0.87
C LEU A 114 -11.41 -16.05 0.40
N LEU A 115 -10.19 -16.22 -0.11
CA LEU A 115 -9.65 -17.53 -0.51
C LEU A 115 -9.20 -18.37 0.69
N ILE A 116 -8.85 -17.70 1.81
CA ILE A 116 -8.44 -18.33 3.07
C ILE A 116 -9.64 -18.74 3.92
N THR A 117 -10.77 -18.02 3.82
CA THR A 117 -12.02 -18.38 4.51
C THR A 117 -12.65 -19.62 3.88
#